data_AF-A0A7Y7ZX46-F1
#
_entry.id   AF-A0A7Y7ZX46-F1
#
_cell.length_a   1.000
_cell.length_b   1.000
_cell.length_c   1.000
_cell.angle_alpha   90.00
_cell.angle_beta   90.00
_cell.angle_gamma   90.00
#
_symmetry.space_group_name_H-M   'P 1'
#
loop_
_entity.id
_entity.type
_entity.pdbx_description
1 polymer ?
#
loop_
_entity_poly.entity_id
_entity_poly.type
_entity_poly.pdbx_seq_one_letter_code
_entity_poly.pdbx_strand_id
1 'polypeptide(L)'
;MKKLLLALFFFNASVCSAATAVLNPMDFDGSDAQKKQVLDFVTATVKKDYCEKIDMCQESTLRMMEKQNLDAFKQATKATDRKIMDAVIRDYCGKIDMCNYGTIWMMYKQNFEASNKKLAW
;
A
#
# COMPACT_ATOMS: atom_id res chain seq x y z
N MET A 1 30.33 -8.84 51.30
CA MET A 1 29.19 -9.65 50.83
C MET A 1 28.17 -8.73 50.19
N LYS A 2 27.84 -9.00 48.92
CA LYS A 2 26.62 -8.71 48.13
C LYS A 2 25.67 -7.65 48.72
N LYS A 3 25.27 -6.62 47.96
CA LYS A 3 24.22 -6.76 46.94
C LYS A 3 24.29 -5.58 45.94
N LEU A 4 24.65 -5.86 44.69
CA LEU A 4 24.39 -4.98 43.56
C LEU A 4 22.91 -5.18 43.17
N LEU A 5 22.07 -4.16 43.33
CA LEU A 5 20.71 -4.15 42.81
C LEU A 5 20.76 -3.65 41.36
N LEU A 6 20.85 -4.58 40.41
CA LEU A 6 20.60 -4.30 38.99
C LEU A 6 19.10 -4.15 38.80
N ALA A 7 18.65 -2.91 38.64
CA ALA A 7 17.30 -2.61 38.15
C ALA A 7 17.24 -2.95 36.65
N LEU A 8 16.57 -4.06 36.31
CA LEU A 8 16.22 -4.39 34.93
C LEU A 8 15.15 -3.40 34.45
N PHE A 9 15.55 -2.41 33.66
CA PHE A 9 14.63 -1.67 32.81
C PHE A 9 14.16 -2.60 31.68
N PHE A 10 13.00 -3.23 31.87
CA PHE A 10 12.25 -3.82 30.76
C PHE A 10 11.70 -2.69 29.89
N PHE A 11 12.49 -2.23 28.92
CA PHE A 11 12.00 -1.45 27.80
C PHE A 11 11.10 -2.38 26.97
N ASN A 12 9.82 -2.41 27.30
CA ASN A 12 8.78 -2.93 26.42
C ASN A 12 8.69 -1.99 25.21
N ALA A 13 9.58 -2.19 24.24
CA ALA A 13 9.38 -1.68 22.89
C ALA A 13 8.17 -2.44 22.33
N SER A 14 6.97 -1.94 22.61
CA SER A 14 5.81 -2.24 21.77
C SER A 14 6.17 -1.77 20.38
N VAL A 15 6.64 -2.70 19.55
CA VAL A 15 6.65 -2.56 18.11
C VAL A 15 5.19 -2.49 17.69
N CYS A 16 4.67 -1.26 17.72
CA CYS A 16 3.41 -0.93 17.10
C CYS A 16 3.64 -1.16 15.61
N SER A 17 3.26 -2.33 15.11
CA SER A 17 3.16 -2.60 13.67
C SER A 17 2.01 -1.76 13.13
N ALA A 18 2.22 -0.45 13.06
CA ALA A 18 1.34 0.44 12.34
C ALA A 18 1.31 -0.08 10.91
N ALA A 19 0.13 -0.42 10.41
CA ALA A 19 -0.07 -0.66 8.99
C ALA A 19 0.58 0.51 8.25
N THR A 20 1.57 0.20 7.41
CA THR A 20 2.29 1.24 6.68
C THR A 20 1.26 2.02 5.88
N ALA A 21 1.17 3.33 6.12
CA ALA A 21 0.23 4.16 5.38
C ALA A 21 0.54 4.07 3.88
N VAL A 22 -0.50 3.95 3.06
CA VAL A 22 -0.36 3.95 1.60
C VAL A 22 0.33 5.24 1.16
N LEU A 23 1.41 5.12 0.39
CA LEU A 23 2.07 6.26 -0.22
C LEU A 23 1.28 6.64 -1.47
N ASN A 24 0.86 7.90 -1.61
CA ASN A 24 0.29 8.35 -2.86
C ASN A 24 1.37 8.25 -3.96
N PRO A 25 1.15 7.50 -5.06
CA PRO A 25 2.16 7.33 -6.11
C PRO A 25 2.65 8.63 -6.73
N MET A 26 1.82 9.69 -6.73
CA MET A 26 2.20 11.01 -7.25
C MET A 26 3.13 11.80 -6.33
N ASP A 27 3.23 11.41 -5.05
CA ASP A 27 4.14 11.99 -4.06
C ASP A 27 5.47 11.22 -3.97
N PHE A 28 5.71 10.28 -4.91
CA PHE A 28 6.91 9.47 -4.93
C PHE A 28 8.14 10.25 -5.41
N ASP A 29 9.12 10.43 -4.55
CA ASP A 29 10.37 11.16 -4.80
C ASP A 29 11.54 10.27 -5.19
N GLY A 30 11.37 8.94 -5.13
CA GLY A 30 12.44 7.98 -5.47
C GLY A 30 13.49 7.78 -4.39
N SER A 31 13.30 8.36 -3.19
CA SER A 31 14.17 8.13 -2.04
C SER A 31 14.13 6.67 -1.59
N ASP A 32 15.22 6.21 -0.98
CA ASP A 32 15.29 4.84 -0.48
C ASP A 32 14.31 4.59 0.67
N ALA A 33 13.99 5.64 1.43
CA ALA A 33 12.94 5.63 2.46
C ALA A 33 11.57 5.30 1.84
N GLN A 34 11.17 6.01 0.79
CA GLN A 34 9.89 5.75 0.13
C GLN A 34 9.87 4.42 -0.64
N LYS A 35 10.98 4.02 -1.27
CA LYS A 35 11.09 2.67 -1.88
C LYS A 35 10.82 1.60 -0.84
N LYS A 36 11.44 1.71 0.34
CA LYS A 36 11.22 0.77 1.43
C LYS A 36 9.76 0.79 1.90
N GLN A 37 9.17 1.97 2.09
CA GLN A 37 7.76 2.09 2.46
C GLN A 37 6.83 1.38 1.47
N VAL A 38 7.05 1.55 0.17
CA VAL A 38 6.27 0.90 -0.89
C VAL A 38 6.42 -0.61 -0.85
N LEU A 39 7.65 -1.13 -0.72
CA LEU A 39 7.90 -2.57 -0.65
C LEU A 39 7.26 -3.20 0.59
N ASP A 40 7.37 -2.56 1.75
CA ASP A 40 6.77 -3.02 2.99
C ASP A 40 5.24 -3.03 2.87
N PHE A 41 4.65 -1.96 2.31
CA PHE A 41 3.21 -1.87 2.05
C PHE A 41 2.72 -2.95 1.09
N VAL A 42 3.40 -3.16 -0.04
CA VAL A 42 3.03 -4.17 -1.03
C VAL A 42 3.07 -5.57 -0.43
N THR A 43 4.15 -5.90 0.29
CA THR A 43 4.32 -7.22 0.92
C THR A 43 3.23 -7.49 1.95
N ALA A 44 2.96 -6.52 2.84
CA ALA A 44 1.92 -6.64 3.86
C ALA A 44 0.52 -6.76 3.23
N THR A 45 0.24 -5.95 2.23
CA THR A 45 -1.07 -5.94 1.54
C THR A 45 -1.32 -7.25 0.80
N VAL A 46 -0.32 -7.75 0.04
CA VAL A 46 -0.47 -9.03 -0.68
C VAL A 46 -0.65 -10.19 0.30
N LYS A 47 0.10 -10.21 1.40
CA LYS A 47 -0.11 -11.24 2.43
C LYS A 47 -1.52 -11.18 3.02
N LYS A 48 -2.01 -9.99 3.39
CA LYS A 48 -3.38 -9.80 3.88
C LYS A 48 -4.40 -10.28 2.84
N ASP A 49 -4.28 -9.79 1.60
CA ASP A 49 -5.28 -10.06 0.57
C ASP A 49 -5.28 -11.51 0.11
N TYR A 50 -4.12 -12.17 0.03
CA TYR A 50 -4.01 -13.53 -0.51
C TYR A 50 -3.97 -14.62 0.55
N CYS A 51 -3.27 -14.44 1.67
CA CYS A 51 -3.24 -15.45 2.73
C CYS A 51 -4.46 -15.36 3.65
N GLU A 52 -4.84 -14.15 4.07
CA GLU A 52 -5.87 -13.99 5.11
C GLU A 52 -7.29 -13.95 4.56
N LYS A 53 -7.51 -13.33 3.39
CA LYS A 53 -8.86 -13.20 2.82
C LYS A 53 -9.29 -14.39 1.94
N ILE A 54 -8.37 -15.02 1.21
CA ILE A 54 -8.71 -16.04 0.19
C ILE A 54 -7.88 -17.33 0.26
N ASP A 55 -7.04 -17.51 1.28
CA ASP A 55 -6.25 -18.72 1.55
C ASP A 55 -5.36 -19.22 0.36
N MET A 56 -4.80 -18.28 -0.40
CA MET A 56 -3.87 -18.51 -1.51
C MET A 56 -2.44 -18.10 -1.14
N CYS A 57 -1.91 -18.68 -0.07
CA CYS A 57 -0.64 -18.24 0.55
C CYS A 57 0.63 -18.90 -0.04
N GLN A 58 0.59 -19.47 -1.25
CA GLN A 58 1.81 -20.07 -1.83
C GLN A 58 2.82 -18.99 -2.22
N GLU A 59 4.10 -19.21 -1.93
CA GLU A 59 5.18 -18.24 -2.20
C GLU A 59 5.20 -17.78 -3.67
N SER A 60 4.95 -18.67 -4.63
CA SER A 60 4.86 -18.30 -6.06
C SER A 60 3.73 -17.32 -6.34
N THR A 61 2.55 -17.52 -5.73
CA THR A 61 1.41 -16.60 -5.80
C THR A 61 1.78 -15.25 -5.18
N LEU A 62 2.36 -15.26 -3.98
CA LEU A 62 2.71 -14.02 -3.28
C LEU A 62 3.73 -13.19 -4.07
N ARG A 63 4.83 -13.79 -4.53
CA ARG A 63 5.86 -13.11 -5.33
C ARG A 63 5.30 -12.54 -6.63
N MET A 64 4.39 -13.25 -7.28
CA MET A 64 3.71 -12.78 -8.49
C MET A 64 2.84 -11.57 -8.21
N MET A 65 2.04 -11.62 -7.15
CA MET A 65 1.11 -10.55 -6.80
C MET A 65 1.83 -9.31 -6.27
N GLU A 66 2.89 -9.48 -5.49
CA GLU A 66 3.78 -8.39 -5.08
C GLU A 66 4.38 -7.68 -6.30
N LYS A 67 4.88 -8.45 -7.27
CA LYS A 67 5.42 -7.89 -8.51
C LYS A 67 4.37 -7.09 -9.28
N GLN A 68 3.17 -7.64 -9.47
CA GLN A 68 2.09 -6.94 -10.16
C GLN A 68 1.67 -5.64 -9.45
N ASN A 69 1.56 -5.69 -8.13
CA ASN A 69 1.18 -4.56 -7.30
C ASN A 69 2.26 -3.45 -7.33
N LEU A 70 3.55 -3.84 -7.24
CA LEU A 70 4.68 -2.92 -7.38
C LEU A 70 4.76 -2.32 -8.79
N ASP A 71 4.53 -3.11 -9.84
CA ASP A 71 4.54 -2.60 -11.21
C ASP A 71 3.37 -1.63 -11.44
N ALA A 72 2.21 -1.86 -10.84
CA ALA A 72 1.09 -0.92 -10.85
C ALA A 72 1.44 0.39 -10.13
N PHE A 73 2.10 0.34 -8.96
CA PHE A 73 2.61 1.53 -8.28
C PHE A 73 3.48 2.37 -9.21
N LYS A 74 4.47 1.76 -9.87
CA LYS A 74 5.38 2.45 -10.81
C LYS A 74 4.67 3.06 -12.02
N GLN A 75 3.54 2.51 -12.45
CA GLN A 75 2.73 3.16 -13.50
C GLN A 75 1.92 4.32 -12.92
N ALA A 76 1.36 4.15 -11.73
CA ALA A 76 0.60 5.17 -11.04
C ALA A 76 1.42 6.42 -10.69
N THR A 77 2.75 6.31 -10.54
CA THR A 77 3.63 7.50 -10.37
C THR A 77 3.63 8.42 -11.60
N LYS A 78 3.17 7.95 -12.76
CA LYS A 78 3.06 8.74 -14.00
C LYS A 78 1.69 9.40 -14.17
N ALA A 79 0.80 9.23 -13.19
CA ALA A 79 -0.50 9.91 -13.18
C ALA A 79 -0.32 11.43 -13.21
N THR A 80 -1.30 12.12 -13.78
CA THR A 80 -1.28 13.57 -13.99
C THR A 80 -2.41 14.30 -13.27
N ASP A 81 -3.53 13.63 -13.00
CA ASP A 81 -4.67 14.23 -12.29
C ASP A 81 -4.66 13.88 -10.80
N ARG A 82 -4.14 14.79 -9.98
CA ARG A 82 -4.05 14.64 -8.52
C ARG A 82 -5.41 14.40 -7.87
N LYS A 83 -6.45 15.09 -8.33
CA LYS A 83 -7.79 15.03 -7.74
C LYS A 83 -8.39 13.65 -7.91
N ILE A 84 -8.20 13.03 -9.08
CA ILE A 84 -8.65 11.66 -9.35
C ILE A 84 -7.86 10.67 -8.48
N MET A 85 -6.54 10.80 -8.40
CA MET A 85 -5.71 9.91 -7.58
C MET A 85 -6.09 9.96 -6.11
N ASP A 86 -6.23 11.16 -5.54
CA ASP A 86 -6.64 11.35 -4.13
C ASP A 86 -8.03 10.76 -3.86
N ALA A 87 -8.97 10.95 -4.79
CA ALA A 87 -10.31 10.38 -4.67
C ALA A 87 -10.29 8.85 -4.65
N VAL A 88 -9.54 8.24 -5.58
CA VAL A 88 -9.39 6.78 -5.65
C VAL A 88 -8.74 6.22 -4.38
N ILE A 89 -7.65 6.82 -3.89
CA ILE A 89 -7.02 6.38 -2.65
C ILE A 89 -8.00 6.48 -1.49
N ARG A 90 -8.67 7.63 -1.32
CA ARG A 90 -9.66 7.82 -0.25
C ARG A 90 -10.77 6.77 -0.31
N ASP A 91 -11.31 6.52 -1.49
CA ASP A 91 -12.48 5.65 -1.63
C ASP A 91 -12.10 4.16 -1.47
N TYR A 92 -11.03 3.70 -2.11
CA TYR A 92 -10.65 2.28 -2.09
C TYR A 92 -9.80 1.88 -0.88
N CYS A 93 -8.99 2.79 -0.33
CA CYS A 93 -8.26 2.54 0.90
C CYS A 93 -9.04 2.93 2.17
N GLY A 94 -9.87 3.97 2.11
CA GLY A 94 -10.60 4.45 3.27
C GLY A 94 -11.99 3.83 3.48
N LYS A 95 -12.64 3.32 2.43
CA LYS A 95 -14.04 2.86 2.51
C LYS A 95 -14.27 1.40 2.13
N ILE A 96 -13.57 0.88 1.12
CA ILE A 96 -13.89 -0.41 0.47
C ILE A 96 -12.92 -1.55 0.90
N ASP A 97 -11.86 -1.25 1.67
CA ASP A 97 -10.78 -2.19 2.06
C ASP A 97 -10.17 -2.95 0.86
N MET A 98 -10.02 -2.27 -0.28
CA MET A 98 -9.34 -2.73 -1.48
C MET A 98 -8.08 -1.89 -1.74
N CYS A 99 -7.32 -1.65 -0.67
CA CYS A 99 -6.15 -0.77 -0.70
C CYS A 99 -4.92 -1.47 -1.27
N ASN A 100 -4.85 -1.60 -2.59
CA ASN A 100 -3.63 -2.03 -3.29
C ASN A 100 -3.40 -1.17 -4.53
N TYR A 101 -2.14 -1.05 -4.97
CA TYR A 101 -1.81 -0.18 -6.10
C TYR A 101 -2.36 -0.69 -7.43
N GLY A 102 -2.65 -1.99 -7.55
CA GLY A 102 -3.38 -2.54 -8.69
C GLY A 102 -4.77 -1.92 -8.85
N THR A 103 -5.55 -1.90 -7.76
CA THR A 103 -6.88 -1.28 -7.70
C THR A 103 -6.79 0.22 -7.89
N ILE A 104 -5.87 0.88 -7.19
CA ILE A 104 -5.66 2.33 -7.30
C ILE A 104 -5.36 2.73 -8.75
N TRP A 105 -4.43 2.03 -9.41
CA TRP A 105 -4.07 2.35 -10.79
C TRP A 105 -5.22 2.07 -11.77
N MET A 106 -5.93 0.95 -11.60
CA MET A 106 -7.07 0.60 -12.43
C MET A 106 -8.16 1.67 -12.35
N MET A 107 -8.53 2.05 -11.13
CA MET A 107 -9.61 3.01 -10.89
C MET A 107 -9.22 4.44 -11.26
N TYR A 108 -7.95 4.82 -11.08
CA TYR A 108 -7.43 6.08 -11.61
C TYR A 108 -7.65 6.17 -13.12
N LYS A 109 -7.24 5.15 -13.88
CA LYS A 109 -7.40 5.15 -15.35
C LYS A 109 -8.86 5.26 -15.76
N GLN A 110 -9.74 4.47 -15.14
CA GLN A 110 -11.17 4.51 -15.45
C GLN A 110 -11.77 5.90 -15.20
N ASN A 111 -11.47 6.51 -14.06
CA ASN A 111 -11.96 7.85 -13.73
C ASN A 111 -11.35 8.93 -14.63
N PHE A 112 -10.08 8.79 -15.00
CA PHE A 112 -9.41 9.71 -15.92
C PHE A 112 -9.98 9.64 -17.34
N GLU A 113 -10.30 8.45 -17.83
CA GLU A 113 -10.99 8.29 -19.12
C GLU A 113 -12.43 8.80 -19.07
N ALA A 114 -13.14 8.55 -17.96
CA ALA A 114 -14.54 8.95 -17.79
C ALA A 114 -14.72 10.46 -17.60
N SER A 115 -13.73 11.16 -17.00
CA SER A 115 -13.82 12.62 -16.75
C SER A 115 -13.96 13.44 -18.04
N ASN A 116 -13.58 12.86 -19.19
CA ASN A 116 -13.67 13.48 -20.51
C ASN A 116 -14.90 13.04 -21.31
N LYS A 117 -15.76 12.19 -20.73
CA LYS A 117 -16.96 11.66 -21.39
C LYS A 117 -18.21 12.35 -20.81
N LYS A 118 -19.19 12.58 -21.68
CA LYS A 118 -20.54 13.01 -21.30
C LYS A 118 -21.54 12.08 -21.95
N LEU A 119 -22.58 11.72 -21.23
CA LEU A 119 -23.69 10.98 -21.81
C LEU A 119 -24.46 11.92 -22.75
N ALA A 120 -24.85 11.38 -23.90
CA ALA A 120 -25.83 11.96 -24.79
C ALA A 120 -26.99 10.96 -24.91
N TRP A 121 -28.21 11.49 -25.10
CA TRP A 121 -29.42 10.70 -25.26
C TRP A 121 -29.63 10.34 -26.73
#